data_AF-A0A933NIE3-F1
#
_entry.id   AF-A0A933NIE3-F1
#
_cell.length_a   1.000
_cell.length_b   1.000
_cell.length_c   1.000
_cell.angle_alpha   90.00
_cell.angle_beta   90.00
_cell.angle_gamma   90.00
#
_symmetry.space_group_name_H-M   'P 1'
#
loop_
_entity.id
_entity.type
_entity.pdbx_description
1 polymer ?
#
loop_
_entity_poly.entity_id
_entity_poly.type
_entity_poly.pdbx_seq_one_letter_code
_entity_poly.pdbx_strand_id
1 'polypeptide(L)'
;MGDRWTLQLRPTFFALLGSVVVLGAVGMVGMAVYSESPRFCRSCHIMEPYYAAWATSKHNHVACIECHYPPAAPRTLLWKKFQAMSQVVKYVTLTYSSKPFAEVEDISCTRSGCHSQRLLQGKLMTKQGVKFDHRPHLTEVRRGRQLRCVSCHGQVMIGSHIEVTYDSCFLCHFKGRGEGKALSPIGGCLGCHNLPTKTFQLGNMKYNHKEFVSKPGVSCLDCHLESISGSGDAPKDRCLICHNQPEKLARYGDIPFIHENHVTKHYIACFHCHQEIWHGVHRSAGEKVPRPTDSPSPRPTIQPLARSSVRSSPRVAEAPALECSNCHQHKHLGQREMYTGQVGSLGLPDLPSPMHEAHVECIGCHFKEQADRGDREHRGETFRASTDACTKCHGPKFKGIWEETKAELAKALSETAAKLATVKTALGQAVLPEAAKRELTERVGLAERRHHFVQNSTGEHNIYLASQVLRLVDRSLTEAGKELKASTPNLMKLSLISGKYCATMCHVRVGVLVPPETVKAFGKTMPHKTHTELATCVTCHDLGAHKRVPLVKDIQARCAECHPK
;
A
#
# COMPACT_ATOMS: atom_id res chain seq x y z
N MET A 1 -100.58 12.56 -10.96
CA MET A 1 -99.87 13.77 -11.44
C MET A 1 -98.59 13.86 -10.64
N GLY A 2 -97.43 13.57 -11.26
CA GLY A 2 -96.14 13.59 -10.58
C GLY A 2 -95.51 14.97 -10.69
N ASP A 3 -95.31 15.64 -9.55
CA ASP A 3 -94.62 16.92 -9.48
C ASP A 3 -93.18 16.77 -9.95
N ARG A 4 -92.88 17.37 -11.11
CA ARG A 4 -91.52 17.52 -11.62
C ARG A 4 -90.86 18.68 -10.91
N TRP A 5 -90.05 18.38 -9.89
CA TRP A 5 -89.13 19.33 -9.28
C TRP A 5 -88.09 19.76 -10.31
N THR A 6 -88.16 21.02 -10.79
CA THR A 6 -87.14 21.61 -11.66
C THR A 6 -86.09 22.31 -10.80
N LEU A 7 -84.93 21.68 -10.65
CA LEU A 7 -83.80 22.27 -9.94
C LEU A 7 -83.19 23.40 -10.80
N GLN A 8 -83.52 24.65 -10.49
CA GLN A 8 -82.91 25.81 -11.14
C GLN A 8 -81.62 26.21 -10.41
N LEU A 9 -80.49 25.69 -10.89
CA LEU A 9 -79.17 26.03 -10.38
C LEU A 9 -78.76 27.43 -10.86
N ARG A 10 -78.43 28.33 -9.92
CA ARG A 10 -77.97 29.68 -10.22
C ARG A 10 -76.60 29.66 -10.90
N PRO A 11 -76.24 30.64 -11.75
CA PRO A 11 -74.91 30.74 -12.38
C PRO A 11 -73.76 30.70 -11.35
N THR A 12 -73.99 31.20 -10.14
CA THR A 12 -73.05 31.16 -9.01
C THR A 12 -72.71 29.74 -8.55
N PHE A 13 -73.63 28.79 -8.68
CA PHE A 13 -73.38 27.37 -8.37
C PHE A 13 -72.35 26.78 -9.33
N PHE A 14 -72.48 27.04 -10.63
CA PHE A 14 -71.52 26.58 -11.63
C PHE A 14 -70.16 27.27 -11.51
N ALA A 15 -70.14 28.56 -11.13
CA ALA A 15 -68.89 29.27 -10.85
C ALA A 15 -68.16 28.69 -9.61
N LEU A 16 -68.88 28.40 -8.53
CA LEU A 16 -68.32 27.76 -7.33
C LEU A 16 -67.83 26.34 -7.63
N LEU A 17 -68.62 25.53 -8.32
CA LEU A 17 -68.25 24.19 -8.74
C LEU A 17 -66.99 24.21 -9.63
N GLY A 18 -66.95 25.11 -10.62
CA GLY A 18 -65.78 25.32 -11.46
C GLY A 18 -64.54 25.71 -10.66
N SER A 19 -64.70 26.58 -9.66
CA SER A 19 -63.60 27.02 -8.79
C SER A 19 -63.06 25.86 -7.94
N VAL A 20 -63.93 25.02 -7.38
CA VAL A 20 -63.56 23.82 -6.62
C VAL A 20 -62.84 22.80 -7.51
N VAL A 21 -63.33 22.57 -8.73
CA VAL A 21 -62.68 21.67 -9.70
C VAL A 21 -61.29 22.18 -10.07
N VAL A 22 -61.14 23.47 -10.34
CA VAL A 22 -59.84 24.08 -10.67
C VAL A 22 -58.88 24.00 -9.48
N LEU A 23 -59.32 24.36 -8.27
CA LEU A 23 -58.51 24.24 -7.06
C LEU A 23 -58.11 22.79 -6.77
N GLY A 24 -59.03 21.84 -6.97
CA GLY A 24 -58.76 20.41 -6.87
C GLY A 24 -57.72 19.94 -7.89
N ALA A 25 -57.83 20.38 -9.15
CA ALA A 25 -56.87 20.06 -10.20
C ALA A 25 -55.48 20.65 -9.89
N VAL A 26 -55.41 21.91 -9.46
CA VAL A 26 -54.15 22.57 -9.05
C VAL A 26 -53.53 21.84 -7.86
N GLY A 27 -54.34 21.47 -6.86
CA GLY A 27 -53.88 20.69 -5.70
C GLY A 27 -53.33 19.32 -6.09
N MET A 28 -54.00 18.60 -7.00
CA MET A 28 -53.52 17.30 -7.51
C MET A 28 -52.20 17.43 -8.27
N VAL A 29 -52.05 18.45 -9.11
CA VAL A 29 -50.79 18.72 -9.82
C VAL A 29 -49.68 19.06 -8.83
N GLY A 30 -49.96 19.92 -7.84
CA GLY A 30 -49.01 20.27 -6.79
C GLY A 30 -48.54 19.05 -5.99
N MET A 31 -49.45 18.16 -5.61
CA MET A 31 -49.12 16.92 -4.92
C MET A 31 -48.29 15.97 -5.79
N ALA A 32 -48.62 15.86 -7.08
CA ALA A 32 -47.85 15.04 -8.03
C ALA A 32 -46.41 15.55 -8.15
N VAL A 33 -46.20 16.86 -8.32
CA VAL A 33 -44.86 17.47 -8.40
C VAL A 33 -44.11 17.32 -7.07
N TYR A 34 -44.79 17.49 -5.94
CA TYR A 34 -44.17 17.30 -4.62
C TYR A 34 -43.69 15.86 -4.41
N SER A 35 -44.47 14.87 -4.86
CA SER A 35 -44.14 13.43 -4.74
C SER A 35 -42.88 13.02 -5.51
N GLU A 36 -42.42 13.87 -6.42
CA GLU A 36 -41.22 13.67 -7.24
C GLU A 36 -39.99 14.39 -6.66
N SER A 37 -40.18 15.19 -5.60
CA SER A 37 -39.11 15.98 -4.99
C SER A 37 -38.19 15.15 -4.09
N PRO A 38 -36.89 15.47 -4.00
CA PRO A 38 -35.97 14.84 -3.04
C PRO A 38 -36.45 14.94 -1.59
N ARG A 39 -37.18 16.01 -1.23
CA ARG A 39 -37.74 16.22 0.11
C ARG A 39 -38.84 15.22 0.43
N PHE A 40 -39.68 14.87 -0.55
CA PHE A 40 -40.65 13.79 -0.38
C PHE A 40 -39.94 12.44 -0.24
N CYS A 41 -38.93 12.16 -1.06
CA CYS A 41 -38.15 10.92 -0.94
C CYS A 41 -37.49 10.80 0.44
N ARG A 42 -36.96 11.89 1.00
CA ARG A 42 -36.40 11.94 2.35
C ARG A 42 -37.42 11.58 3.44
N SER A 43 -38.71 11.90 3.23
CA SER A 43 -39.75 11.55 4.22
C SER A 43 -39.96 10.04 4.39
N CYS A 44 -39.44 9.22 3.46
CA CYS A 44 -39.42 7.77 3.60
C CYS A 44 -38.30 7.34 4.58
N HIS A 45 -38.65 6.49 5.56
CA HIS A 45 -37.80 6.16 6.71
C HIS A 45 -36.41 5.58 6.37
N ILE A 46 -36.21 4.98 5.19
CA ILE A 46 -34.94 4.36 4.78
C ILE A 46 -34.04 5.31 3.96
N MET A 47 -34.58 6.45 3.53
CA MET A 47 -33.95 7.30 2.52
C MET A 47 -33.00 8.36 3.10
N GLU A 48 -33.07 8.66 4.40
CA GLU A 48 -32.26 9.69 5.05
C GLU A 48 -30.74 9.58 4.73
N PRO A 49 -30.06 8.42 4.87
CA PRO A 49 -28.63 8.33 4.54
C PRO A 49 -28.33 8.51 3.05
N TYR A 50 -29.25 8.10 2.17
CA TYR A 50 -29.10 8.27 0.72
C TYR A 50 -29.33 9.72 0.31
N TYR A 51 -30.30 10.40 0.92
CA TYR A 51 -30.53 11.83 0.75
C TYR A 51 -29.32 12.64 1.21
N ALA A 52 -28.73 12.30 2.37
CA ALA A 52 -27.55 12.97 2.87
C ALA A 52 -26.35 12.83 1.90
N ALA A 53 -26.14 11.63 1.35
CA ALA A 53 -25.10 11.38 0.35
C ALA A 53 -25.37 12.12 -0.98
N TRP A 54 -26.63 12.15 -1.42
CA TRP A 54 -27.05 12.93 -2.60
C TRP A 54 -26.81 14.43 -2.40
N ALA A 55 -27.15 14.98 -1.23
CA ALA A 55 -27.04 16.41 -0.93
C ALA A 55 -25.60 16.94 -0.99
N THR A 56 -24.61 16.09 -0.67
CA THR A 56 -23.18 16.41 -0.76
C THR A 56 -22.54 16.06 -2.10
N SER A 57 -23.25 15.31 -2.95
CA SER A 57 -22.78 14.89 -4.27
C SER A 57 -22.75 16.03 -5.29
N LYS A 58 -22.11 15.77 -6.44
CA LYS A 58 -22.18 16.68 -7.61
C LYS A 58 -23.55 16.73 -8.27
N HIS A 59 -24.45 15.80 -7.94
CA HIS A 59 -25.79 15.70 -8.50
C HIS A 59 -26.88 16.22 -7.54
N ASN A 60 -26.51 16.95 -6.49
CA ASN A 60 -27.43 17.50 -5.48
C ASN A 60 -28.46 18.53 -6.00
N HIS A 61 -28.40 18.87 -7.29
CA HIS A 61 -29.34 19.75 -7.98
C HIS A 61 -30.28 18.99 -8.93
N VAL A 62 -30.11 17.66 -9.05
CA VAL A 62 -30.92 16.78 -9.89
C VAL A 62 -31.88 16.00 -8.99
N ALA A 63 -33.18 16.00 -9.31
CA ALA A 63 -34.17 15.26 -8.53
C ALA A 63 -33.92 13.75 -8.62
N CYS A 64 -34.14 13.01 -7.53
CA CYS A 64 -33.87 11.57 -7.46
C CYS A 64 -34.54 10.79 -8.60
N ILE A 65 -35.76 11.20 -8.96
CA ILE A 65 -36.55 10.53 -9.99
C ILE A 65 -35.98 10.67 -11.41
N GLU A 66 -35.16 11.68 -11.65
CA GLU A 66 -34.59 11.92 -12.99
C GLU A 66 -33.54 10.87 -13.36
N CYS A 67 -32.84 10.34 -12.35
CA CYS A 67 -31.85 9.28 -12.51
C CYS A 67 -32.49 7.89 -12.32
N HIS A 68 -33.25 7.70 -11.24
CA HIS A 68 -33.82 6.40 -10.87
C HIS A 68 -35.01 5.96 -11.73
N TYR A 69 -35.50 6.83 -12.60
CA TYR A 69 -36.55 6.47 -13.55
C TYR A 69 -36.23 6.99 -14.96
N PRO A 70 -36.05 6.09 -15.95
CA PRO A 70 -35.65 6.47 -17.31
C PRO A 70 -36.64 7.45 -17.95
N PRO A 71 -36.18 8.45 -18.73
CA PRO A 71 -37.07 9.31 -19.49
C PRO A 71 -37.86 8.44 -20.47
N ALA A 72 -39.20 8.40 -20.38
CA ALA A 72 -39.98 7.43 -21.13
C ALA A 72 -41.42 7.88 -21.43
N ALA A 73 -42.01 7.27 -22.46
CA ALA A 73 -43.33 7.51 -23.03
C ALA A 73 -44.50 7.40 -22.01
N PRO A 74 -45.75 7.80 -22.35
CA PRO A 74 -46.87 7.86 -21.39
C PRO A 74 -47.14 6.55 -20.63
N ARG A 75 -46.94 5.39 -21.28
CA ARG A 75 -47.17 4.05 -20.72
C ARG A 75 -46.25 3.70 -19.55
N THR A 76 -45.01 4.15 -19.62
CA THR A 76 -44.01 4.00 -18.54
C THR A 76 -44.27 4.94 -17.36
N LEU A 77 -44.97 6.06 -17.56
CA LEU A 77 -45.31 7.00 -16.49
C LEU A 77 -46.37 6.41 -15.54
N LEU A 78 -47.35 5.68 -16.08
CA LEU A 78 -48.32 4.89 -15.31
C LEU A 78 -47.63 3.76 -14.51
N TRP A 79 -46.69 3.05 -15.12
CA TRP A 79 -45.93 1.99 -14.46
C TRP A 79 -45.11 2.51 -13.27
N LYS A 80 -44.47 3.68 -13.41
CA LYS A 80 -43.75 4.34 -12.31
C LYS A 80 -44.66 4.68 -11.14
N LYS A 81 -45.86 5.21 -11.41
CA LYS A 81 -46.84 5.51 -10.37
C LYS A 81 -47.29 4.23 -9.65
N PHE A 82 -47.50 3.14 -10.39
CA PHE A 82 -47.80 1.83 -9.80
C PHE A 82 -46.67 1.32 -8.90
N GLN A 83 -45.41 1.42 -9.36
CA GLN A 83 -44.25 1.06 -8.55
C GLN A 83 -44.14 1.93 -7.29
N ALA A 84 -44.31 3.25 -7.39
CA ALA A 84 -44.29 4.15 -6.24
C ALA A 84 -45.39 3.80 -5.23
N MET A 85 -46.61 3.52 -5.68
CA MET A 85 -47.70 3.04 -4.82
C MET A 85 -47.35 1.71 -4.14
N SER A 86 -46.70 0.78 -4.85
CA SER A 86 -46.27 -0.49 -4.25
C SER A 86 -45.24 -0.30 -3.13
N GLN A 87 -44.40 0.73 -3.20
CA GLN A 87 -43.46 1.05 -2.13
C GLN A 87 -44.18 1.64 -0.90
N VAL A 88 -45.21 2.46 -1.12
CA VAL A 88 -46.07 2.94 -0.04
C VAL A 88 -46.79 1.78 0.66
N VAL A 89 -47.32 0.83 -0.11
CA VAL A 89 -47.93 -0.39 0.45
C VAL A 89 -46.91 -1.18 1.27
N LYS A 90 -45.72 -1.47 0.72
CA LYS A 90 -44.64 -2.18 1.43
C LYS A 90 -44.22 -1.47 2.72
N TYR A 91 -44.22 -0.13 2.72
CA TYR A 91 -43.93 0.67 3.91
C TYR A 91 -45.02 0.49 4.98
N VAL A 92 -46.29 0.61 4.60
CA VAL A 92 -47.43 0.44 5.52
C VAL A 92 -47.50 -0.99 6.07
N THR A 93 -47.19 -1.99 5.25
CA THR A 93 -47.20 -3.41 5.64
C THR A 93 -45.91 -3.87 6.32
N LEU A 94 -44.90 -2.99 6.47
CA LEU A 94 -43.58 -3.31 7.02
C LEU A 94 -42.84 -4.46 6.28
N THR A 95 -43.20 -4.74 5.03
CA THR A 95 -42.60 -5.83 4.22
C THR A 95 -41.51 -5.32 3.27
N TYR A 96 -40.84 -4.24 3.64
CA TYR A 96 -39.78 -3.62 2.84
C TYR A 96 -38.40 -4.21 3.16
N SER A 97 -37.46 -4.16 2.20
CA SER A 97 -36.08 -4.59 2.40
C SER A 97 -35.25 -3.48 3.07
N SER A 98 -34.33 -3.86 3.95
CA SER A 98 -33.34 -2.95 4.56
C SER A 98 -32.22 -2.53 3.59
N LYS A 99 -32.18 -3.11 2.39
CA LYS A 99 -31.22 -2.79 1.32
C LYS A 99 -31.97 -2.34 0.05
N PRO A 100 -32.38 -1.06 -0.04
CA PRO A 100 -33.01 -0.55 -1.24
C PRO A 100 -31.98 -0.55 -2.37
N PHE A 101 -32.31 -1.24 -3.46
CA PHE A 101 -31.52 -1.26 -4.68
C PHE A 101 -32.33 -0.59 -5.78
N ALA A 102 -31.71 0.34 -6.50
CA ALA A 102 -32.34 1.03 -7.61
C ALA A 102 -31.46 0.86 -8.85
N GLU A 103 -32.07 0.33 -9.90
CA GLU A 103 -31.42 0.20 -11.20
C GLU A 103 -31.51 1.53 -11.94
N VAL A 104 -30.36 2.07 -12.36
CA VAL A 104 -30.27 3.32 -13.12
C VAL A 104 -29.84 2.97 -14.53
N GLU A 105 -30.68 3.31 -15.51
CA GLU A 105 -30.39 3.08 -16.92
C GLU A 105 -29.52 4.20 -17.51
N ASP A 106 -28.66 3.86 -18.47
CA ASP A 106 -27.76 4.83 -19.12
C ASP A 106 -28.53 5.97 -19.80
N ILE A 107 -29.74 5.71 -20.29
CA ILE A 107 -30.62 6.73 -20.88
C ILE A 107 -31.04 7.80 -19.86
N SER A 108 -31.08 7.48 -18.56
CA SER A 108 -31.26 8.48 -17.50
C SER A 108 -30.07 9.42 -17.41
N CYS A 109 -28.85 8.90 -17.58
CA CYS A 109 -27.63 9.70 -17.57
C CYS A 109 -27.49 10.56 -18.84
N THR A 110 -27.84 10.01 -20.01
CA THR A 110 -27.68 10.68 -21.31
C THR A 110 -28.92 11.46 -21.77
N ARG A 111 -29.89 11.68 -20.89
CA ARG A 111 -31.10 12.46 -21.19
C ARG A 111 -30.76 13.91 -21.59
N SER A 112 -31.71 14.57 -22.24
CA SER A 112 -31.59 15.99 -22.59
C SER A 112 -31.30 16.83 -21.35
N GLY A 113 -30.34 17.75 -21.45
CA GLY A 113 -29.87 18.57 -20.32
C GLY A 113 -28.81 17.91 -19.42
N CYS A 114 -28.49 16.62 -19.62
CA CYS A 114 -27.48 15.89 -18.84
C CYS A 114 -26.25 15.51 -19.69
N HIS A 115 -25.89 14.23 -19.77
CA HIS A 115 -24.63 13.75 -20.37
C HIS A 115 -24.78 13.33 -21.86
N SER A 116 -25.56 14.07 -22.66
CA SER A 116 -25.96 13.65 -24.01
C SER A 116 -24.93 13.88 -25.12
N GLN A 117 -24.05 14.89 -25.02
CA GLN A 117 -23.11 15.25 -26.11
C GLN A 117 -21.64 15.39 -25.70
N ARG A 118 -21.34 15.60 -24.42
CA ARG A 118 -20.01 16.06 -23.96
C ARG A 118 -19.10 14.97 -23.40
N LEU A 119 -19.62 13.79 -23.04
CA LEU A 119 -18.88 12.79 -22.25
C LEU A 119 -18.45 11.53 -23.02
N LEU A 120 -19.00 11.28 -24.21
CA LEU A 120 -18.60 10.17 -25.07
C LEU A 120 -17.40 10.50 -25.99
N GLN A 121 -16.88 11.74 -25.92
CA GLN A 121 -15.78 12.20 -26.77
C GLN A 121 -14.55 12.58 -25.93
N GLY A 122 -13.51 11.74 -25.99
CA GLY A 122 -12.14 12.15 -25.70
C GLY A 122 -11.50 11.56 -24.44
N LYS A 123 -10.17 11.64 -24.44
CA LYS A 123 -9.30 11.33 -23.29
C LYS A 123 -9.43 12.43 -22.25
N LEU A 124 -9.71 12.05 -21.01
CA LEU A 124 -9.72 12.93 -19.86
C LEU A 124 -8.67 12.50 -18.84
N MET A 125 -8.25 13.44 -18.00
CA MET A 125 -7.46 13.18 -16.80
C MET A 125 -8.40 13.30 -15.60
N THR A 126 -8.48 12.25 -14.79
CA THR A 126 -9.22 12.31 -13.53
C THR A 126 -8.51 13.21 -12.54
N LYS A 127 -9.23 13.62 -11.47
CA LYS A 127 -8.63 14.38 -10.36
C LYS A 127 -7.46 13.66 -9.68
N GLN A 128 -7.39 12.34 -9.81
CA GLN A 128 -6.33 11.50 -9.26
C GLN A 128 -5.17 11.29 -10.25
N GLY A 129 -5.18 11.99 -11.39
CA GLY A 129 -4.12 11.88 -12.39
C GLY A 129 -4.19 10.63 -13.27
N VAL A 130 -5.36 9.99 -13.35
CA VAL A 130 -5.59 8.81 -14.21
C VAL A 130 -6.10 9.25 -15.58
N LYS A 131 -5.45 8.80 -16.65
CA LYS A 131 -5.90 8.90 -18.05
C LYS A 131 -7.05 7.94 -18.27
N PHE A 132 -8.16 8.45 -18.79
CA PHE A 132 -9.33 7.64 -19.08
C PHE A 132 -10.00 8.10 -20.38
N ASP A 133 -10.62 7.16 -21.11
CA ASP A 133 -11.37 7.42 -22.34
C ASP A 133 -12.68 6.64 -22.30
N HIS A 134 -13.82 7.35 -22.32
CA HIS A 134 -15.15 6.75 -22.22
C HIS A 134 -15.51 5.91 -23.44
N ARG A 135 -15.06 6.29 -24.64
CA ARG A 135 -15.49 5.65 -25.90
C ARG A 135 -15.16 4.15 -25.92
N PRO A 136 -13.88 3.72 -25.78
CA PRO A 136 -13.56 2.29 -25.82
C PRO A 136 -14.12 1.47 -24.65
N HIS A 137 -14.63 2.12 -23.59
CA HIS A 137 -15.21 1.45 -22.42
C HIS A 137 -16.74 1.34 -22.47
N LEU A 138 -17.42 2.30 -23.12
CA LEU A 138 -18.88 2.35 -23.18
C LEU A 138 -19.46 1.97 -24.55
N THR A 139 -18.73 2.17 -25.65
CA THR A 139 -19.26 1.87 -26.99
C THR A 139 -18.83 0.51 -27.53
N GLU A 140 -17.91 -0.17 -26.86
CA GLU A 140 -17.34 -1.44 -27.32
C GLU A 140 -17.51 -2.52 -26.25
N VAL A 141 -17.87 -3.73 -26.69
CA VAL A 141 -17.80 -4.92 -25.83
C VAL A 141 -16.34 -5.26 -25.60
N ARG A 142 -15.88 -5.13 -24.35
CA ARG A 142 -14.51 -5.45 -23.97
C ARG A 142 -14.50 -6.71 -23.13
N ARG A 143 -13.81 -7.75 -23.62
CA ARG A 143 -13.64 -9.04 -22.90
C ARG A 143 -14.98 -9.68 -22.53
N GLY A 144 -15.94 -9.64 -23.46
CA GLY A 144 -17.28 -10.20 -23.30
C GLY A 144 -18.19 -9.41 -22.34
N ARG A 145 -17.87 -8.14 -22.05
CA ARG A 145 -18.64 -7.29 -21.13
C ARG A 145 -18.96 -5.96 -21.77
N GLN A 146 -20.24 -5.58 -21.72
CA GLN A 146 -20.69 -4.23 -22.04
C GLN A 146 -20.90 -3.48 -20.72
N LEU A 147 -20.12 -2.42 -20.52
CA LEU A 147 -20.23 -1.58 -19.33
C LEU A 147 -21.36 -0.57 -19.48
N ARG A 148 -21.88 -0.12 -18.34
CA ARG A 148 -22.88 0.93 -18.17
C ARG A 148 -22.24 2.14 -17.51
N CYS A 149 -22.88 3.30 -17.54
CA CYS A 149 -22.42 4.50 -16.85
C CYS A 149 -22.16 4.21 -15.36
N VAL A 150 -23.11 3.53 -14.73
CA VAL A 150 -23.08 3.18 -13.31
C VAL A 150 -22.09 2.06 -12.96
N SER A 151 -21.54 1.33 -13.95
CA SER A 151 -20.45 0.36 -13.70
C SER A 151 -19.21 1.02 -13.09
N CYS A 152 -19.00 2.29 -13.39
CA CYS A 152 -17.96 3.11 -12.78
C CYS A 152 -18.56 4.21 -11.88
N HIS A 153 -19.69 4.82 -12.26
CA HIS A 153 -20.37 5.88 -11.52
C HIS A 153 -21.43 5.34 -10.55
N GLY A 154 -21.00 4.50 -9.62
CA GLY A 154 -21.89 3.79 -8.70
C GLY A 154 -22.00 4.44 -7.32
N GLN A 155 -22.75 3.76 -6.45
CA GLN A 155 -22.73 3.96 -5.01
C GLN A 155 -22.21 2.66 -4.40
N VAL A 156 -20.89 2.56 -4.26
CA VAL A 156 -20.23 1.37 -3.69
C VAL A 156 -20.02 1.53 -2.17
N MET A 157 -19.88 2.76 -1.69
CA MET A 157 -19.63 3.08 -0.28
C MET A 157 -20.77 3.87 0.34
N ILE A 158 -21.10 3.56 1.60
CA ILE A 158 -22.07 4.31 2.41
C ILE A 158 -21.59 5.76 2.55
N GLY A 159 -22.46 6.72 2.21
CA GLY A 159 -22.16 8.16 2.30
C GLY A 159 -21.70 8.82 0.98
N SER A 160 -21.47 8.03 -0.08
CA SER A 160 -21.24 8.54 -1.44
C SER A 160 -22.50 8.35 -2.30
N HIS A 161 -22.70 9.21 -3.30
CA HIS A 161 -23.82 9.06 -4.24
C HIS A 161 -23.40 9.44 -5.66
N ILE A 162 -23.35 8.44 -6.54
CA ILE A 162 -22.93 8.56 -7.95
C ILE A 162 -21.54 9.20 -8.05
N GLU A 163 -20.54 8.42 -7.66
CA GLU A 163 -19.12 8.78 -7.74
C GLU A 163 -18.33 7.73 -8.52
N VAL A 164 -17.17 8.14 -9.06
CA VAL A 164 -16.29 7.20 -9.78
C VAL A 164 -15.63 6.26 -8.78
N THR A 165 -15.93 4.97 -8.90
CA THR A 165 -15.28 3.90 -8.12
C THR A 165 -14.02 3.44 -8.86
N TYR A 166 -12.85 3.87 -8.40
CA TYR A 166 -11.57 3.56 -9.04
C TYR A 166 -11.19 2.08 -8.94
N ASP A 167 -11.68 1.38 -7.93
CA ASP A 167 -11.44 -0.06 -7.76
C ASP A 167 -11.97 -0.86 -8.97
N SER A 168 -13.04 -0.38 -9.63
CA SER A 168 -13.55 -0.98 -10.87
C SER A 168 -12.50 -0.99 -11.99
N CYS A 169 -11.65 0.05 -12.04
CA CYS A 169 -10.53 0.10 -12.99
C CYS A 169 -9.52 -1.01 -12.66
N PHE A 170 -9.14 -1.14 -11.38
CA PHE A 170 -8.14 -2.09 -10.91
C PHE A 170 -8.58 -3.53 -11.13
N LEU A 171 -9.84 -3.83 -10.83
CA LEU A 171 -10.43 -5.15 -11.05
C LEU A 171 -10.30 -5.60 -12.50
N CYS A 172 -10.61 -4.73 -13.47
CA CYS A 172 -10.52 -5.10 -14.88
C CYS A 172 -9.08 -5.10 -15.41
N HIS A 173 -8.27 -4.13 -14.98
CA HIS A 173 -6.94 -3.90 -15.55
C HIS A 173 -5.82 -4.74 -14.93
N PHE A 174 -6.01 -5.26 -13.71
CA PHE A 174 -5.04 -6.08 -12.99
C PHE A 174 -5.45 -7.54 -12.78
N LYS A 175 -6.74 -7.87 -12.73
CA LYS A 175 -7.16 -9.27 -12.49
C LYS A 175 -6.57 -10.22 -13.54
N GLY A 176 -5.88 -11.25 -13.05
CA GLY A 176 -5.25 -12.27 -13.88
C GLY A 176 -4.10 -11.74 -14.74
N ARG A 177 -3.46 -10.62 -14.34
CA ARG A 177 -2.35 -9.98 -15.07
C ARG A 177 -0.98 -10.22 -14.45
N GLY A 178 -0.86 -11.23 -13.59
CA GLY A 178 0.36 -11.50 -12.84
C GLY A 178 0.52 -10.56 -11.65
N GLU A 179 1.56 -10.78 -10.87
CA GLU A 179 1.93 -10.00 -9.70
C GLU A 179 3.44 -9.74 -9.72
N GLY A 180 3.88 -8.79 -8.89
CA GLY A 180 5.28 -8.39 -8.83
C GLY A 180 5.86 -8.05 -10.22
N LYS A 181 7.01 -8.61 -10.59
CA LYS A 181 7.69 -8.32 -11.87
C LYS A 181 6.97 -8.87 -13.10
N ALA A 182 6.11 -9.86 -12.92
CA ALA A 182 5.31 -10.42 -14.01
C ALA A 182 4.04 -9.61 -14.29
N LEU A 183 3.75 -8.60 -13.46
CA LEU A 183 2.56 -7.76 -13.60
C LEU A 183 2.55 -7.06 -14.97
N SER A 184 1.51 -7.34 -15.75
CA SER A 184 1.32 -6.77 -17.08
C SER A 184 -0.10 -6.20 -17.21
N PRO A 185 -0.33 -4.99 -16.66
CA PRO A 185 -1.65 -4.41 -16.63
C PRO A 185 -2.12 -4.04 -18.03
N ILE A 186 -3.44 -4.02 -18.21
CA ILE A 186 -4.04 -3.64 -19.47
C ILE A 186 -3.71 -2.18 -19.79
N GLY A 187 -3.05 -1.96 -20.93
CA GLY A 187 -2.58 -0.64 -21.34
C GLY A 187 -1.23 -0.24 -20.72
N GLY A 188 -0.63 -1.09 -19.90
CA GLY A 188 0.61 -0.80 -19.17
C GLY A 188 0.42 0.30 -18.11
N CYS A 189 1.45 0.53 -17.30
CA CYS A 189 1.42 1.53 -16.22
C CYS A 189 1.15 2.95 -16.79
N LEU A 190 1.82 3.28 -17.91
CA LEU A 190 1.70 4.59 -18.56
C LEU A 190 0.39 4.81 -19.34
N GLY A 191 -0.40 3.75 -19.52
CA GLY A 191 -1.75 3.82 -20.06
C GLY A 191 -2.69 4.57 -19.11
N CYS A 192 -2.48 4.42 -17.80
CA CYS A 192 -3.29 5.04 -16.76
C CYS A 192 -2.64 6.28 -16.16
N HIS A 193 -1.33 6.32 -15.90
CA HIS A 193 -0.70 7.48 -15.28
C HIS A 193 0.42 8.08 -16.14
N ASN A 194 0.79 9.33 -15.86
CA ASN A 194 2.00 9.92 -16.45
C ASN A 194 3.22 9.57 -15.59
N LEU A 195 4.42 9.66 -16.18
CA LEU A 195 5.65 9.64 -15.41
C LEU A 195 5.71 10.87 -14.51
N PRO A 196 6.01 10.71 -13.20
CA PRO A 196 6.25 11.86 -12.34
C PRO A 196 7.39 12.71 -12.91
N THR A 197 7.11 13.99 -13.19
CA THR A 197 8.08 14.92 -13.78
C THR A 197 8.98 15.58 -12.75
N LYS A 198 8.54 15.60 -11.49
CA LYS A 198 9.29 16.21 -10.39
C LYS A 198 10.47 15.34 -10.01
N THR A 199 11.64 15.96 -9.96
CA THR A 199 12.81 15.39 -9.30
C THR A 199 12.51 15.31 -7.81
N PHE A 200 12.73 14.14 -7.22
CA PHE A 200 12.55 13.90 -5.79
C PHE A 200 13.89 13.53 -5.18
N GLN A 201 13.98 13.64 -3.85
CA GLN A 201 15.21 13.43 -3.12
C GLN A 201 15.08 12.16 -2.30
N LEU A 202 16.01 11.24 -2.51
CA LEU A 202 16.10 9.98 -1.77
C LEU A 202 17.48 9.96 -1.09
N GLY A 203 17.49 10.21 0.22
CA GLY A 203 18.71 10.59 0.94
C GLY A 203 19.30 11.90 0.41
N ASN A 204 20.58 11.89 0.04
CA ASN A 204 21.31 13.06 -0.47
C ASN A 204 21.41 13.11 -2.01
N MET A 205 20.72 12.22 -2.71
CA MET A 205 20.72 12.15 -4.18
C MET A 205 19.40 12.66 -4.74
N LYS A 206 19.51 13.41 -5.84
CA LYS A 206 18.36 13.88 -6.62
C LYS A 206 18.04 12.84 -7.68
N TYR A 207 16.80 12.39 -7.72
CA TYR A 207 16.31 11.38 -8.63
C TYR A 207 15.21 11.93 -9.51
N ASN A 208 15.29 11.64 -10.80
CA ASN A 208 14.22 11.92 -11.75
C ASN A 208 13.76 10.62 -12.41
N HIS A 209 12.46 10.32 -12.34
CA HIS A 209 11.90 9.08 -12.90
C HIS A 209 12.25 8.93 -14.39
N LYS A 210 12.18 10.02 -15.16
CA LYS A 210 12.47 10.02 -16.60
C LYS A 210 13.89 9.54 -16.89
N GLU A 211 14.87 9.94 -16.09
CA GLU A 211 16.28 9.58 -16.31
C GLU A 211 16.57 8.09 -16.06
N PHE A 212 15.76 7.43 -15.23
CA PHE A 212 15.96 6.02 -14.87
C PHE A 212 15.15 5.07 -15.75
N VAL A 213 13.87 5.33 -15.98
CA VAL A 213 13.02 4.47 -16.83
C VAL A 213 13.37 4.57 -18.32
N SER A 214 14.13 5.60 -18.73
CA SER A 214 14.65 5.73 -20.10
C SER A 214 15.89 4.87 -20.33
N LYS A 215 16.51 4.29 -19.29
CA LYS A 215 17.65 3.39 -19.45
C LYS A 215 17.16 2.00 -19.85
N PRO A 216 17.81 1.34 -20.82
CA PRO A 216 17.46 -0.02 -21.20
C PRO A 216 17.48 -0.97 -19.98
N GLY A 217 16.38 -1.71 -19.78
CA GLY A 217 16.28 -2.76 -18.78
C GLY A 217 15.67 -2.37 -17.42
N VAL A 218 15.40 -1.10 -17.14
CA VAL A 218 14.76 -0.66 -15.88
C VAL A 218 13.23 -0.59 -16.04
N SER A 219 12.51 -1.47 -15.34
CA SER A 219 11.04 -1.52 -15.31
C SER A 219 10.48 -0.73 -14.13
N CYS A 220 9.24 -0.24 -14.23
CA CYS A 220 8.52 0.36 -13.10
C CYS A 220 8.45 -0.60 -11.90
N LEU A 221 8.32 -1.90 -12.17
CA LEU A 221 8.17 -2.96 -11.17
C LEU A 221 9.49 -3.35 -10.51
N ASP A 222 10.63 -2.80 -10.97
CA ASP A 222 11.89 -2.96 -10.24
C ASP A 222 11.89 -2.12 -8.93
N CYS A 223 11.02 -1.11 -8.81
CA CYS A 223 10.88 -0.25 -7.62
C CYS A 223 9.45 -0.20 -7.05
N HIS A 224 8.42 -0.52 -7.84
CA HIS A 224 7.01 -0.49 -7.43
C HIS A 224 6.39 -1.88 -7.48
N LEU A 225 7.01 -2.85 -6.81
CA LEU A 225 6.63 -4.25 -6.96
C LEU A 225 5.27 -4.55 -6.33
N GLU A 226 5.07 -4.04 -5.13
CA GLU A 226 3.81 -4.14 -4.37
C GLU A 226 2.84 -3.02 -4.77
N SER A 227 2.83 -2.67 -6.06
CA SER A 227 1.92 -1.64 -6.58
C SER A 227 0.46 -2.10 -6.61
N ILE A 228 0.22 -3.40 -6.47
CA ILE A 228 -1.12 -3.99 -6.34
C ILE A 228 -1.15 -5.02 -5.22
N SER A 229 -2.31 -5.21 -4.62
CA SER A 229 -2.58 -6.30 -3.68
C SER A 229 -4.02 -6.79 -3.82
N GLY A 230 -4.21 -8.12 -3.80
CA GLY A 230 -5.50 -8.77 -4.00
C GLY A 230 -5.70 -9.29 -5.43
N SER A 231 -6.44 -10.40 -5.55
CA SER A 231 -6.65 -11.11 -6.82
C SER A 231 -7.88 -10.64 -7.60
N GLY A 232 -8.83 -10.00 -6.93
CA GLY A 232 -10.12 -9.63 -7.50
C GLY A 232 -10.99 -10.83 -7.86
N ASP A 233 -10.82 -11.95 -7.17
CA ASP A 233 -11.63 -13.14 -7.42
C ASP A 233 -13.08 -12.94 -7.00
N ALA A 234 -13.96 -13.76 -7.58
CA ALA A 234 -15.39 -13.75 -7.26
C ALA A 234 -15.77 -15.07 -6.57
N PRO A 235 -15.56 -15.20 -5.25
CA PRO A 235 -15.88 -16.42 -4.51
C PRO A 235 -17.34 -16.87 -4.70
N LYS A 236 -17.56 -18.18 -4.83
CA LYS A 236 -18.88 -18.77 -5.13
C LYS A 236 -19.90 -18.56 -4.01
N ASP A 237 -19.45 -18.43 -2.76
CA ASP A 237 -20.28 -18.13 -1.59
C ASP A 237 -20.98 -16.77 -1.69
N ARG A 238 -20.41 -15.79 -2.40
CA ARG A 238 -21.06 -14.50 -2.62
C ARG A 238 -22.32 -14.60 -3.47
N CYS A 239 -22.44 -15.62 -4.32
CA CYS A 239 -23.65 -15.89 -5.08
C CYS A 239 -24.84 -16.20 -4.15
N LEU A 240 -24.57 -16.80 -2.98
CA LEU A 240 -25.59 -17.22 -2.01
C LEU A 240 -26.27 -16.05 -1.30
N ILE A 241 -25.73 -14.83 -1.42
CA ILE A 241 -26.35 -13.61 -0.89
C ILE A 241 -27.72 -13.37 -1.55
N CYS A 242 -27.87 -13.77 -2.82
CA CYS A 242 -29.09 -13.56 -3.60
C CYS A 242 -29.67 -14.86 -4.18
N HIS A 243 -28.84 -15.83 -4.54
CA HIS A 243 -29.25 -17.06 -5.22
C HIS A 243 -29.14 -18.26 -4.27
N ASN A 244 -30.27 -18.87 -3.92
CA ASN A 244 -30.34 -20.06 -3.07
C ASN A 244 -30.71 -21.36 -3.82
N GLN A 245 -30.73 -21.31 -5.16
CA GLN A 245 -31.11 -22.42 -6.04
C GLN A 245 -29.86 -23.08 -6.66
N PRO A 246 -29.65 -24.41 -6.47
CA PRO A 246 -28.48 -25.11 -6.99
C PRO A 246 -28.27 -24.98 -8.51
N GLU A 247 -29.36 -24.94 -9.28
CA GLU A 247 -29.33 -24.86 -10.75
C GLU A 247 -28.70 -23.54 -11.22
N LYS A 248 -28.94 -22.45 -10.47
CA LYS A 248 -28.32 -21.15 -10.76
C LYS A 248 -26.84 -21.15 -10.41
N LEU A 249 -26.44 -21.83 -9.35
CA LEU A 249 -25.05 -21.96 -8.91
C LEU A 249 -24.23 -22.93 -9.78
N ALA A 250 -24.90 -23.85 -10.50
CA ALA A 250 -24.25 -24.74 -11.46
C ALA A 250 -23.62 -23.96 -12.63
N ARG A 251 -24.19 -22.81 -12.97
CA ARG A 251 -23.69 -21.93 -14.05
C ARG A 251 -22.62 -20.95 -13.59
N TYR A 252 -22.04 -21.13 -12.40
CA TYR A 252 -20.98 -20.26 -11.86
C TYR A 252 -19.77 -20.13 -12.81
N GLY A 253 -19.42 -21.17 -13.56
CA GLY A 253 -18.32 -21.15 -14.53
C GLY A 253 -18.63 -20.38 -15.83
N ASP A 254 -19.88 -20.04 -16.10
CA ASP A 254 -20.32 -19.35 -17.31
C ASP A 254 -20.14 -17.82 -17.15
N ILE A 255 -18.87 -17.39 -17.20
CA ILE A 255 -18.47 -16.00 -16.94
C ILE A 255 -19.18 -14.99 -17.86
N PRO A 256 -19.31 -15.22 -19.19
CA PRO A 256 -20.05 -14.30 -20.07
C PRO A 256 -21.51 -14.16 -19.66
N PHE A 257 -22.20 -15.27 -19.39
CA PHE A 257 -23.59 -15.25 -18.94
C PHE A 257 -23.78 -14.47 -17.64
N ILE A 258 -22.87 -14.67 -16.66
CA ILE A 258 -22.94 -13.96 -15.38
C ILE A 258 -22.84 -12.45 -15.60
N HIS A 259 -21.86 -11.99 -16.35
CA HIS A 259 -21.67 -10.55 -16.59
C HIS A 259 -22.80 -9.95 -17.43
N GLU A 260 -23.29 -10.65 -18.45
CA GLU A 260 -24.38 -10.16 -19.28
C GLU A 260 -25.66 -9.96 -18.45
N ASN A 261 -26.05 -10.95 -17.65
CA ASN A 261 -27.31 -10.87 -16.90
C ASN A 261 -27.20 -9.99 -15.65
N HIS A 262 -26.06 -9.97 -14.97
CA HIS A 262 -25.92 -9.19 -13.73
C HIS A 262 -25.41 -7.78 -14.01
N VAL A 263 -24.35 -7.60 -14.80
CA VAL A 263 -23.72 -6.27 -15.00
C VAL A 263 -24.37 -5.51 -16.14
N THR A 264 -24.51 -6.13 -17.31
CA THR A 264 -25.01 -5.45 -18.52
C THR A 264 -26.52 -5.22 -18.48
N LYS A 265 -27.32 -6.23 -18.14
CA LYS A 265 -28.79 -6.13 -18.15
C LYS A 265 -29.38 -5.50 -16.89
N HIS A 266 -28.84 -5.80 -15.71
CA HIS A 266 -29.47 -5.46 -14.42
C HIS A 266 -28.61 -4.61 -13.47
N TYR A 267 -27.40 -4.21 -13.88
CA TYR A 267 -26.48 -3.39 -13.08
C TYR A 267 -26.24 -3.87 -11.63
N ILE A 268 -25.63 -5.04 -11.46
CA ILE A 268 -25.07 -5.44 -10.16
C ILE A 268 -23.63 -4.92 -10.08
N ALA A 269 -23.35 -4.13 -9.03
CA ALA A 269 -22.00 -3.59 -8.82
C ALA A 269 -20.96 -4.71 -8.67
N CYS A 270 -19.77 -4.50 -9.25
CA CYS A 270 -18.72 -5.50 -9.36
C CYS A 270 -18.37 -6.15 -8.01
N PHE A 271 -18.30 -5.34 -6.95
CA PHE A 271 -17.83 -5.76 -5.63
C PHE A 271 -18.87 -6.53 -4.79
N HIS A 272 -20.10 -6.68 -5.28
CA HIS A 272 -21.01 -7.68 -4.73
C HIS A 272 -20.52 -9.10 -5.00
N CYS A 273 -19.76 -9.30 -6.08
CA CYS A 273 -19.20 -10.59 -6.44
C CYS A 273 -17.68 -10.62 -6.28
N HIS A 274 -16.98 -9.59 -6.74
CA HIS A 274 -15.52 -9.53 -6.77
C HIS A 274 -14.91 -8.96 -5.50
N GLN A 275 -13.82 -9.56 -5.02
CA GLN A 275 -12.97 -8.96 -4.00
C GLN A 275 -12.29 -7.71 -4.57
N GLU A 276 -11.90 -6.80 -3.69
CA GLU A 276 -11.20 -5.58 -4.09
C GLU A 276 -9.75 -5.90 -4.47
N ILE A 277 -9.23 -5.16 -5.44
CA ILE A 277 -7.79 -5.10 -5.73
C ILE A 277 -7.35 -3.71 -5.30
N TRP A 278 -6.46 -3.66 -4.32
CA TRP A 278 -5.81 -2.43 -3.93
C TRP A 278 -4.73 -2.08 -4.94
N HIS A 279 -4.61 -0.80 -5.29
CA HIS A 279 -3.55 -0.28 -6.13
C HIS A 279 -3.02 1.04 -5.55
N GLY A 280 -1.70 1.11 -5.36
CA GLY A 280 -1.03 2.29 -4.85
C GLY A 280 0.46 2.07 -4.72
N VAL A 281 1.22 3.14 -4.57
CA VAL A 281 2.67 3.08 -4.28
C VAL A 281 2.87 3.42 -2.81
N HIS A 282 3.48 2.52 -2.04
CA HIS A 282 3.84 2.79 -0.64
C HIS A 282 4.65 4.10 -0.55
N ARG A 283 4.12 5.10 0.15
CA ARG A 283 4.80 6.38 0.42
C ARG A 283 5.59 6.26 1.74
N SER A 284 6.76 6.90 1.78
CA SER A 284 7.74 6.80 2.86
C SER A 284 7.17 7.03 4.27
N ALA A 285 7.74 6.33 5.25
CA ALA A 285 7.42 6.49 6.67
C ALA A 285 7.62 7.96 7.11
N GLY A 286 6.50 8.65 7.39
CA GLY A 286 6.48 10.05 7.84
C GLY A 286 5.25 10.83 7.35
N GLU A 287 4.60 10.39 6.27
CA GLU A 287 3.34 10.96 5.81
C GLU A 287 2.20 10.07 6.33
N LYS A 288 1.24 10.64 7.08
CA LYS A 288 0.11 9.89 7.64
C LYS A 288 -0.56 9.08 6.54
N VAL A 289 -0.62 7.76 6.73
CA VAL A 289 -1.43 6.85 5.92
C VAL A 289 -2.85 7.40 5.93
N PRO A 290 -3.42 7.79 4.78
CA PRO A 290 -4.86 7.92 4.69
C PRO A 290 -5.37 6.51 4.90
N ARG A 291 -5.92 6.23 6.09
CA ARG A 291 -6.81 5.07 6.20
C ARG A 291 -7.94 5.29 5.18
N PRO A 292 -8.67 4.24 4.75
CA PRO A 292 -9.87 4.38 3.93
C PRO A 292 -10.95 5.34 4.51
N THR A 293 -10.69 5.95 5.66
CA THR A 293 -11.47 6.96 6.36
C THR A 293 -11.11 8.42 6.03
N ASP A 294 -10.07 8.68 5.24
CA ASP A 294 -9.49 10.03 5.13
C ASP A 294 -9.90 10.77 3.83
N SER A 295 -10.93 10.30 3.13
CA SER A 295 -11.71 11.16 2.25
C SER A 295 -12.45 12.23 3.09
N PRO A 296 -12.53 13.49 2.63
CA PRO A 296 -13.26 14.54 3.32
C PRO A 296 -14.77 14.35 3.08
N SER A 297 -15.34 13.34 3.71
CA SER A 297 -16.79 13.18 3.85
C SER A 297 -17.12 13.47 5.32
N PRO A 298 -18.04 14.40 5.62
CA PRO A 298 -18.44 14.65 6.98
C PRO A 298 -19.12 13.39 7.53
N ARG A 299 -18.54 12.78 8.58
CA ARG A 299 -19.25 11.72 9.32
C ARG A 299 -20.48 12.32 9.98
N PRO A 300 -21.68 11.74 9.85
CA PRO A 300 -22.77 12.08 10.74
C PRO A 300 -22.43 11.62 12.15
N THR A 301 -22.53 12.53 13.11
CA THR A 301 -22.44 12.24 14.54
C THR A 301 -23.61 11.35 14.94
N ILE A 302 -23.39 10.04 15.07
CA ILE A 302 -24.34 9.15 15.73
C ILE A 302 -24.10 9.28 17.24
N GLN A 303 -25.05 9.84 17.97
CA GLN A 303 -25.06 9.80 19.43
C GLN A 303 -25.17 8.32 19.88
N PRO A 304 -24.28 7.83 20.75
CA PRO A 304 -24.45 6.50 21.32
C PRO A 304 -25.58 6.53 22.36
N LEU A 305 -26.57 5.65 22.17
CA LEU A 305 -27.52 5.31 23.23
C LEU A 305 -26.75 4.82 24.46
N ALA A 306 -27.09 5.39 25.62
CA ALA A 306 -26.43 5.19 26.90
C ALA A 306 -26.32 3.68 27.24
N ARG A 307 -25.10 3.19 27.42
CA ARG A 307 -24.84 1.86 28.00
C ARG A 307 -24.76 1.99 29.52
N SER A 308 -25.61 1.21 30.18
CA SER A 308 -25.64 1.01 31.62
C SER A 308 -24.28 0.53 32.15
N SER A 309 -23.90 1.04 33.32
CA SER A 309 -22.62 0.80 33.97
C SER A 309 -22.55 -0.59 34.60
N VAL A 310 -21.64 -1.42 34.09
CA VAL A 310 -21.15 -2.59 34.83
C VAL A 310 -19.67 -2.36 35.13
N ARG A 311 -19.34 -2.39 36.43
CA ARG A 311 -18.01 -2.12 37.01
C ARG A 311 -16.95 -3.05 36.42
N SER A 312 -15.82 -2.48 36.02
CA SER A 312 -14.63 -3.19 35.57
C SER A 312 -13.83 -3.78 36.74
N SER A 313 -13.57 -5.09 36.69
CA SER A 313 -12.60 -5.78 37.56
C SER A 313 -11.15 -5.59 37.06
N PRO A 314 -10.13 -5.83 37.90
CA PRO A 314 -8.75 -5.41 37.65
C PRO A 314 -8.04 -6.28 36.60
N ARG A 315 -7.16 -5.63 35.83
CA ARG A 315 -6.34 -6.22 34.76
C ARG A 315 -5.52 -7.39 35.28
N VAL A 316 -5.82 -8.59 34.80
CA VAL A 316 -4.88 -9.71 34.80
C VAL A 316 -3.77 -9.37 33.80
N ALA A 317 -2.51 -9.48 34.23
CA ALA A 317 -1.37 -9.37 33.34
C ALA A 317 -1.47 -10.48 32.28
N GLU A 318 -1.70 -10.09 31.03
CA GLU A 318 -1.72 -11.02 29.90
C GLU A 318 -0.36 -11.72 29.80
N ALA A 319 -0.36 -13.05 29.92
CA ALA A 319 0.73 -13.86 29.42
C ALA A 319 0.89 -13.57 27.92
N PRO A 320 2.13 -13.47 27.39
CA PRO A 320 2.34 -13.11 26.01
C PRO A 320 1.67 -14.16 25.13
N ALA A 321 0.73 -13.70 24.29
CA ALA A 321 0.07 -14.55 23.32
C ALA A 321 1.13 -15.27 22.49
N LEU A 322 0.98 -16.59 22.35
CA LEU A 322 1.83 -17.39 21.47
C LEU A 322 1.63 -16.88 20.03
N GLU A 323 2.50 -15.98 19.58
CA GLU A 323 2.39 -15.38 18.26
C GLU A 323 2.63 -16.46 17.20
N CYS A 324 1.64 -16.73 16.36
CA CYS A 324 1.66 -17.82 15.38
C CYS A 324 2.86 -17.71 14.41
N SER A 325 3.34 -16.49 14.16
CA SER A 325 4.58 -16.09 13.46
C SER A 325 5.86 -16.74 14.00
N ASN A 326 5.90 -17.07 15.29
CA ASN A 326 7.04 -17.73 15.91
C ASN A 326 7.17 -19.21 15.48
N CYS A 327 6.08 -19.83 14.99
CA CYS A 327 6.06 -21.20 14.47
C CYS A 327 5.80 -21.27 12.96
N HIS A 328 5.07 -20.32 12.38
CA HIS A 328 4.90 -20.15 10.93
C HIS A 328 6.07 -19.35 10.36
N GLN A 329 7.15 -20.10 10.14
CA GLN A 329 8.47 -19.74 9.61
C GLN A 329 8.55 -18.42 8.82
N HIS A 330 8.91 -17.34 9.52
CA HIS A 330 9.60 -16.19 8.92
C HIS A 330 11.02 -16.59 8.47
N LYS A 331 11.15 -17.47 7.47
CA LYS A 331 12.46 -17.92 6.95
C LYS A 331 13.37 -16.77 6.49
N HIS A 332 12.80 -15.58 6.28
CA HIS A 332 13.48 -14.38 5.81
C HIS A 332 13.60 -13.27 6.85
N LEU A 333 13.25 -13.49 8.13
CA LEU A 333 13.28 -12.43 9.15
C LEU A 333 14.67 -11.82 9.29
N GLY A 334 15.70 -12.65 9.44
CA GLY A 334 17.08 -12.18 9.55
C GLY A 334 17.53 -11.41 8.32
N GLN A 335 17.28 -11.94 7.12
CA GLN A 335 17.62 -11.28 5.85
C GLN A 335 16.89 -9.93 5.71
N ARG A 336 15.63 -9.86 6.15
CA ARG A 336 14.84 -8.62 6.15
C ARG A 336 15.43 -7.62 7.14
N GLU A 337 15.69 -8.02 8.39
CA GLU A 337 16.30 -7.15 9.41
C GLU A 337 17.68 -6.64 8.98
N MET A 338 18.50 -7.49 8.37
CA MET A 338 19.79 -7.08 7.79
C MET A 338 19.59 -6.03 6.69
N TYR A 339 18.66 -6.28 5.77
CA TYR A 339 18.43 -5.42 4.60
C TYR A 339 17.78 -4.07 4.98
N THR A 340 16.74 -4.10 5.81
CA THR A 340 16.03 -2.91 6.31
C THR A 340 16.80 -2.18 7.40
N GLY A 341 17.76 -2.85 8.03
CA GLY A 341 18.56 -2.30 9.12
C GLY A 341 17.82 -2.18 10.44
N GLN A 342 16.63 -2.77 10.57
CA GLN A 342 15.81 -2.74 11.79
C GLN A 342 16.31 -3.79 12.78
N VAL A 343 17.34 -3.43 13.55
CA VAL A 343 18.09 -4.36 14.42
C VAL A 343 18.02 -3.98 15.90
N GLY A 344 16.89 -3.40 16.32
CA GLY A 344 16.65 -3.07 17.73
C GLY A 344 16.82 -4.27 18.68
N SER A 345 16.52 -5.48 18.21
CA SER A 345 16.73 -6.76 18.92
C SER A 345 18.20 -7.04 19.28
N LEU A 346 19.16 -6.41 18.59
CA LEU A 346 20.60 -6.51 18.85
C LEU A 346 21.14 -5.37 19.72
N GLY A 347 20.26 -4.49 20.22
CA GLY A 347 20.63 -3.29 20.97
C GLY A 347 21.38 -2.27 20.12
N LEU A 348 21.02 -2.15 18.85
CA LEU A 348 21.62 -1.24 17.88
C LEU A 348 20.57 -0.29 17.30
N PRO A 349 20.94 0.96 16.97
CA PRO A 349 20.05 1.86 16.24
C PRO A 349 19.80 1.34 14.83
N ASP A 350 18.68 1.76 14.24
CA ASP A 350 18.34 1.42 12.87
C ASP A 350 19.40 1.93 11.89
N LEU A 351 19.87 1.03 11.02
CA LEU A 351 20.86 1.36 10.00
C LEU A 351 20.47 0.72 8.65
N PRO A 352 19.50 1.30 7.93
CA PRO A 352 19.02 0.75 6.67
C PRO A 352 20.13 0.68 5.62
N SER A 353 20.10 -0.35 4.78
CA SER A 353 21.02 -0.42 3.65
C SER A 353 20.71 0.70 2.65
N PRO A 354 21.71 1.26 1.93
CA PRO A 354 21.44 2.26 0.90
C PRO A 354 20.53 1.74 -0.22
N MET A 355 20.53 0.43 -0.48
CA MET A 355 19.63 -0.19 -1.45
C MET A 355 18.18 -0.24 -0.94
N HIS A 356 17.98 -0.53 0.35
CA HIS A 356 16.66 -0.45 0.97
C HIS A 356 16.13 0.99 1.00
N GLU A 357 16.96 1.97 1.37
CA GLU A 357 16.60 3.39 1.29
C GLU A 357 16.28 3.82 -0.15
N ALA A 358 16.96 3.21 -1.12
CA ALA A 358 16.69 3.38 -2.54
C ALA A 358 15.43 2.65 -3.06
N HIS A 359 14.68 1.97 -2.17
CA HIS A 359 13.50 1.18 -2.49
C HIS A 359 13.79 0.06 -3.51
N VAL A 360 15.01 -0.48 -3.48
CA VAL A 360 15.33 -1.72 -4.20
C VAL A 360 14.70 -2.85 -3.43
N GLU A 361 13.91 -3.69 -4.11
CA GLU A 361 13.27 -4.84 -3.48
C GLU A 361 14.11 -6.11 -3.64
N CYS A 362 13.80 -7.16 -2.87
CA CYS A 362 14.57 -8.41 -2.83
C CYS A 362 14.80 -8.99 -4.24
N ILE A 363 13.76 -8.98 -5.07
CA ILE A 363 13.84 -9.52 -6.43
C ILE A 363 14.59 -8.62 -7.42
N GLY A 364 14.95 -7.39 -7.01
CA GLY A 364 15.91 -6.56 -7.73
C GLY A 364 17.25 -7.28 -7.86
N CYS A 365 17.61 -8.06 -6.84
CA CYS A 365 18.81 -8.91 -6.83
C CYS A 365 18.48 -10.39 -7.08
N HIS A 366 17.36 -10.89 -6.55
CA HIS A 366 16.95 -12.30 -6.59
C HIS A 366 15.95 -12.57 -7.74
N PHE A 367 16.45 -12.95 -8.92
CA PHE A 367 15.62 -13.24 -10.09
C PHE A 367 16.22 -14.35 -10.98
N LYS A 368 15.37 -14.99 -11.79
CA LYS A 368 15.77 -15.94 -12.85
C LYS A 368 15.56 -15.28 -14.22
N GLU A 369 16.58 -15.26 -15.07
CA GLU A 369 16.43 -14.86 -16.48
C GLU A 369 15.68 -15.96 -17.26
N GLN A 370 14.35 -15.89 -17.23
CA GLN A 370 13.35 -16.63 -18.03
C GLN A 370 13.33 -18.19 -18.02
N ALA A 371 12.10 -18.69 -18.22
CA ALA A 371 11.65 -20.07 -18.46
C ALA A 371 11.85 -21.11 -17.33
N ASP A 372 10.78 -21.41 -16.59
CA ASP A 372 9.90 -22.54 -16.96
C ASP A 372 8.53 -22.33 -16.28
N ARG A 373 7.48 -22.20 -17.08
CA ARG A 373 6.12 -21.92 -16.60
C ARG A 373 5.33 -23.21 -16.62
N GLY A 374 5.27 -23.89 -15.49
CA GLY A 374 4.16 -24.78 -15.15
C GLY A 374 3.38 -24.12 -14.02
N ASP A 375 2.05 -24.11 -14.12
CA ASP A 375 1.16 -23.73 -13.03
C ASP A 375 1.61 -24.41 -11.73
N ARG A 376 2.23 -23.64 -10.85
CA ARG A 376 2.62 -24.11 -9.52
C ARG A 376 2.13 -23.11 -8.51
N GLU A 377 1.09 -23.56 -7.81
CA GLU A 377 0.74 -23.24 -6.44
C GLU A 377 1.92 -22.61 -5.68
N HIS A 378 1.68 -21.44 -5.09
CA HIS A 378 2.68 -20.58 -4.46
C HIS A 378 3.46 -21.32 -3.34
N ARG A 379 4.58 -21.95 -3.69
CA ARG A 379 5.48 -22.65 -2.76
C ARG A 379 6.73 -21.82 -2.48
N GLY A 380 6.58 -20.57 -2.03
CA GLY A 380 7.68 -19.77 -1.47
C GLY A 380 9.04 -19.96 -2.15
N GLU A 381 9.09 -19.86 -3.49
CA GLU A 381 10.31 -20.14 -4.25
C GLU A 381 11.31 -19.00 -4.05
N THR A 382 12.50 -19.32 -3.53
CA THR A 382 13.60 -18.38 -3.38
C THR A 382 14.43 -18.36 -4.66
N PHE A 383 14.35 -17.29 -5.43
CA PHE A 383 15.25 -17.09 -6.58
C PHE A 383 16.68 -16.83 -6.09
N ARG A 384 17.66 -17.37 -6.79
CA ARG A 384 19.07 -17.06 -6.52
C ARG A 384 19.39 -15.65 -6.98
N ALA A 385 20.21 -14.95 -6.22
CA ALA A 385 20.76 -13.67 -6.67
C ALA A 385 21.76 -13.90 -7.81
N SER A 386 21.80 -12.97 -8.77
CA SER A 386 22.73 -13.01 -9.91
C SER A 386 23.77 -11.89 -9.78
N THR A 387 25.02 -12.16 -10.18
CA THR A 387 26.06 -11.12 -10.34
C THR A 387 25.66 -10.05 -11.34
N ASP A 388 24.82 -10.39 -12.32
CA ASP A 388 24.34 -9.45 -13.34
C ASP A 388 23.29 -8.47 -12.79
N ALA A 389 22.69 -8.78 -11.63
CA ALA A 389 21.78 -7.85 -10.94
C ALA A 389 22.47 -6.50 -10.65
N CYS A 390 23.75 -6.56 -10.25
CA CYS A 390 24.52 -5.37 -9.90
C CYS A 390 24.83 -4.52 -11.14
N THR A 391 25.28 -5.15 -12.23
CA THR A 391 25.70 -4.46 -13.45
C THR A 391 24.52 -3.89 -14.22
N LYS A 392 23.32 -4.48 -14.10
CA LYS A 392 22.07 -3.95 -14.65
C LYS A 392 21.77 -2.52 -14.17
N CYS A 393 22.02 -2.23 -12.89
CA CYS A 393 21.73 -0.92 -12.30
C CYS A 393 22.95 0.01 -12.28
N HIS A 394 24.14 -0.52 -11.99
CA HIS A 394 25.35 0.29 -11.75
C HIS A 394 26.34 0.30 -12.92
N GLY A 395 26.11 -0.50 -13.97
CA GLY A 395 26.98 -0.62 -15.13
C GLY A 395 28.22 -1.50 -14.90
N PRO A 396 29.13 -1.56 -15.88
CA PRO A 396 30.23 -2.54 -15.91
C PRO A 396 31.27 -2.34 -14.80
N LYS A 397 31.42 -1.13 -14.25
CA LYS A 397 32.37 -0.85 -13.14
C LYS A 397 32.06 -1.62 -11.86
N PHE A 398 30.82 -2.09 -11.69
CA PHE A 398 30.38 -2.86 -10.53
C PHE A 398 30.55 -4.39 -10.70
N LYS A 399 31.03 -4.86 -11.85
CA LYS A 399 31.24 -6.29 -12.09
C LYS A 399 32.25 -6.88 -11.10
N GLY A 400 31.83 -7.88 -10.32
CA GLY A 400 32.69 -8.56 -9.33
C GLY A 400 32.68 -7.97 -7.92
N ILE A 401 31.98 -6.85 -7.69
CA ILE A 401 31.89 -6.24 -6.35
C ILE A 401 31.23 -7.17 -5.33
N TRP A 402 30.27 -7.99 -5.78
CA TRP A 402 29.55 -8.92 -4.92
C TRP A 402 30.48 -10.03 -4.42
N GLU A 403 31.25 -10.66 -5.29
CA GLU A 403 32.18 -11.72 -4.91
C GLU A 403 33.29 -11.23 -3.97
N GLU A 404 33.80 -10.02 -4.18
CA GLU A 404 34.75 -9.39 -3.26
C GLU A 404 34.12 -9.13 -1.88
N THR A 405 32.86 -8.67 -1.87
CA THR A 405 32.11 -8.46 -0.63
C THR A 405 31.93 -9.77 0.14
N LYS A 406 31.63 -10.85 -0.57
CA LYS A 406 31.53 -12.19 0.01
C LYS A 406 32.85 -12.66 0.59
N ALA A 407 33.94 -12.49 -0.15
CA ALA A 407 35.27 -12.90 0.31
C ALA A 407 35.71 -12.14 1.57
N GLU A 408 35.54 -10.82 1.59
CA GLU A 408 35.88 -9.98 2.75
C GLU A 408 35.00 -10.31 3.96
N LEU A 409 33.69 -10.52 3.75
CA LEU A 409 32.77 -10.89 4.82
C LEU A 409 33.10 -12.28 5.39
N ALA A 410 33.37 -13.27 4.52
CA ALA A 410 33.74 -14.62 4.94
C ALA A 410 35.02 -14.61 5.78
N LYS A 411 36.03 -13.83 5.38
CA LYS A 411 37.27 -13.66 6.14
C LYS A 411 37.02 -13.03 7.50
N ALA A 412 36.25 -11.95 7.57
CA ALA A 412 35.92 -11.28 8.82
C ALA A 412 35.11 -12.17 9.77
N LEU A 413 34.14 -12.93 9.25
CA LEU A 413 33.39 -13.91 10.03
C LEU A 413 34.30 -15.01 10.55
N SER A 414 35.16 -15.60 9.73
CA SER A 414 36.07 -16.66 10.17
C SER A 414 37.00 -16.20 11.31
N GLU A 415 37.60 -15.02 11.19
CA GLU A 415 38.53 -14.48 12.19
C GLU A 415 37.83 -14.07 13.49
N THR A 416 36.62 -13.50 13.39
CA THR A 416 35.81 -13.16 14.59
C THR A 416 35.27 -14.41 15.29
N ALA A 417 34.91 -15.46 14.54
CA ALA A 417 34.51 -16.76 15.10
C ALA A 417 35.65 -17.42 15.88
N ALA A 418 36.87 -17.41 15.32
CA ALA A 418 38.06 -17.93 16.00
C ALA A 418 38.34 -17.18 17.30
N LYS A 419 38.28 -15.85 17.28
CA LYS A 419 38.44 -15.01 18.48
C LYS A 419 37.35 -15.28 19.53
N LEU A 420 36.09 -15.45 19.10
CA LEU A 420 34.98 -15.79 19.96
C LEU A 420 35.19 -17.14 20.65
N ALA A 421 35.65 -18.15 19.92
CA ALA A 421 35.95 -19.48 20.47
C ALA A 421 37.06 -19.42 21.55
N THR A 422 38.13 -18.65 21.31
CA THR A 422 39.20 -18.43 22.30
C THR A 422 38.67 -17.80 23.58
N VAL A 423 37.86 -16.74 23.46
CA VAL A 423 37.27 -16.04 24.62
C VAL A 423 36.29 -16.94 25.38
N LYS A 424 35.44 -17.70 24.67
CA LYS A 424 34.50 -18.65 25.31
C LYS A 424 35.24 -19.75 26.08
N THR A 425 36.33 -20.27 25.52
CA THR A 425 37.16 -21.28 26.20
C THR A 425 37.78 -20.71 27.46
N ALA A 426 38.38 -19.51 27.39
CA ALA A 426 38.95 -18.83 28.55
C ALA A 426 37.89 -18.51 29.62
N LEU A 427 36.70 -18.07 29.22
CA LEU A 427 35.58 -17.79 30.13
C LEU A 427 35.11 -19.05 30.87
N GLY A 428 35.07 -20.20 30.19
CA GLY A 428 34.73 -21.49 30.81
C GLY A 428 35.74 -21.95 31.85
N GLN A 429 37.02 -21.60 31.68
CA GLN A 429 38.12 -21.95 32.58
C GLN A 429 38.37 -20.91 33.69
N ALA A 430 37.78 -19.71 33.57
CA ALA A 430 38.06 -18.61 34.48
C ALA A 430 37.39 -18.81 35.85
N VAL A 431 38.19 -18.60 36.90
CA VAL A 431 37.73 -18.53 38.29
C VAL A 431 37.49 -17.06 38.63
N LEU A 432 36.23 -16.65 38.58
CA LEU A 432 35.77 -15.27 38.81
C LEU A 432 34.64 -15.27 39.83
N PRO A 433 34.42 -14.16 40.57
CA PRO A 433 33.22 -13.98 41.37
C PRO A 433 31.95 -14.16 40.53
N GLU A 434 30.91 -14.80 41.08
CA GLU A 434 29.69 -15.15 40.34
C GLU A 434 29.05 -13.97 39.60
N ALA A 435 28.98 -12.80 40.24
CA ALA A 435 28.45 -11.59 39.61
C ALA A 435 29.25 -11.16 38.36
N ALA A 436 30.58 -11.18 38.45
CA ALA A 436 31.48 -10.82 37.35
C ALA A 436 31.44 -11.88 36.23
N LYS A 437 31.37 -13.16 36.59
CA LYS A 437 31.22 -14.26 35.63
C LYS A 437 29.91 -14.15 34.85
N ARG A 438 28.80 -13.83 35.52
CA ARG A 438 27.49 -13.62 34.89
C ARG A 438 27.51 -12.46 33.91
N GLU A 439 28.02 -11.30 34.33
CA GLU A 439 28.11 -10.10 33.48
C GLU A 439 28.95 -10.36 32.22
N LEU A 440 30.12 -11.00 32.39
CA LEU A 440 31.01 -11.32 31.29
C LEU A 440 30.38 -12.35 30.34
N THR A 441 29.65 -13.33 30.88
CA THR A 441 28.89 -14.31 30.09
C THR A 441 27.80 -13.66 29.25
N GLU A 442 27.04 -12.72 29.81
CA GLU A 442 26.01 -11.97 29.07
C GLU A 442 26.63 -11.14 27.94
N ARG A 443 27.76 -10.47 28.22
CA ARG A 443 28.49 -9.65 27.25
C ARG A 443 29.04 -10.48 26.09
N VAL A 444 29.69 -11.61 26.38
CA VAL A 444 30.19 -12.56 25.36
C VAL A 444 29.03 -13.20 24.59
N GLY A 445 27.93 -13.53 25.27
CA GLY A 445 26.73 -14.06 24.63
C GLY A 445 26.07 -13.06 23.67
N LEU A 446 26.08 -11.76 23.99
CA LEU A 446 25.63 -10.72 23.06
C LEU A 446 26.54 -10.61 21.84
N ALA A 447 27.86 -10.70 22.02
CA ALA A 447 28.82 -10.72 20.91
C ALA A 447 28.61 -11.94 19.99
N GLU A 448 28.34 -13.12 20.57
CA GLU A 448 28.01 -14.34 19.83
C GLU A 448 26.71 -14.19 19.01
N ARG A 449 25.62 -13.67 19.62
CA ARG A 449 24.37 -13.41 18.89
C ARG A 449 24.56 -12.45 17.72
N ARG A 450 25.33 -11.38 17.94
CA ARG A 450 25.68 -10.40 16.90
C ARG A 450 26.50 -11.01 15.76
N HIS A 451 27.47 -11.87 16.08
CA HIS A 451 28.25 -12.61 15.08
C HIS A 451 27.34 -13.52 14.24
N HIS A 452 26.51 -14.34 14.89
CA HIS A 452 25.57 -15.23 14.21
C HIS A 452 24.54 -14.47 13.36
N PHE A 453 24.10 -13.28 13.80
CA PHE A 453 23.24 -12.44 12.98
C PHE A 453 23.90 -12.06 11.66
N VAL A 454 25.15 -11.59 11.67
CA VAL A 454 25.85 -11.22 10.41
C VAL A 454 26.02 -12.43 9.49
N GLN A 455 26.33 -13.60 10.05
CA GLN A 455 26.52 -14.83 9.31
C GLN A 455 25.21 -15.37 8.70
N ASN A 456 24.16 -15.51 9.52
CA ASN A 456 22.93 -16.22 9.14
C ASN A 456 21.93 -15.31 8.41
N SER A 457 22.01 -14.00 8.63
CA SER A 457 21.15 -13.00 7.98
C SER A 457 21.74 -12.43 6.69
N THR A 458 22.79 -13.07 6.14
CA THR A 458 23.49 -12.66 4.91
C THR A 458 23.96 -11.20 4.94
N GLY A 459 25.05 -10.92 5.67
CA GLY A 459 25.61 -9.56 5.82
C GLY A 459 25.89 -8.78 4.54
N GLU A 460 25.94 -9.45 3.39
CA GLU A 460 26.01 -8.86 2.05
C GLU A 460 24.82 -7.94 1.74
N HIS A 461 23.64 -8.18 2.33
CA HIS A 461 22.47 -7.32 2.19
C HIS A 461 22.69 -5.91 2.76
N ASN A 462 23.59 -5.78 3.73
CA ASN A 462 23.92 -4.49 4.33
C ASN A 462 25.33 -4.49 4.91
N ILE A 463 26.31 -4.27 4.03
CA ILE A 463 27.73 -4.32 4.40
C ILE A 463 28.12 -3.26 5.46
N TYR A 464 27.39 -2.14 5.52
CA TYR A 464 27.59 -1.08 6.51
C TYR A 464 27.23 -1.58 7.91
N LEU A 465 26.05 -2.18 8.04
CA LEU A 465 25.60 -2.81 9.28
C LEU A 465 26.47 -4.00 9.66
N ALA A 466 26.80 -4.88 8.71
CA ALA A 466 27.70 -6.01 8.95
C ALA A 466 29.06 -5.55 9.51
N SER A 467 29.66 -4.51 8.91
CA SER A 467 30.90 -3.91 9.40
C SER A 467 30.74 -3.33 10.81
N GLN A 468 29.68 -2.57 11.09
CA GLN A 468 29.44 -2.00 12.42
C GLN A 468 29.27 -3.09 13.49
N VAL A 469 28.49 -4.12 13.19
CA VAL A 469 28.24 -5.25 14.09
C VAL A 469 29.54 -6.01 14.38
N LEU A 470 30.33 -6.34 13.35
CA LEU A 470 31.59 -7.07 13.51
C LEU A 470 32.63 -6.27 14.31
N ARG A 471 32.66 -4.94 14.19
CA ARG A 471 33.52 -4.08 15.03
C ARG A 471 33.12 -4.12 16.50
N LEU A 472 31.82 -4.13 16.78
CA LEU A 472 31.33 -4.25 18.15
C LEU A 472 31.65 -5.62 18.74
N VAL A 473 31.50 -6.69 17.94
CA VAL A 473 31.92 -8.04 18.32
C VAL A 473 33.41 -8.07 18.65
N ASP A 474 34.27 -7.58 17.74
CA ASP A 474 35.72 -7.57 17.97
C ASP A 474 36.12 -6.76 19.22
N ARG A 475 35.51 -5.58 19.43
CA ARG A 475 35.75 -4.76 20.62
C ARG A 475 35.38 -5.51 21.89
N SER A 476 34.15 -6.03 21.98
CA SER A 476 33.68 -6.76 23.16
C SER A 476 34.53 -8.00 23.46
N LEU A 477 34.97 -8.74 22.43
CA LEU A 477 35.84 -9.89 22.60
C LEU A 477 37.27 -9.51 23.00
N THR A 478 37.78 -8.37 22.52
CA THR A 478 39.09 -7.85 22.94
C THR A 478 39.08 -7.46 24.41
N GLU A 479 38.04 -6.75 24.86
CA GLU A 479 37.86 -6.35 26.26
C GLU A 479 37.71 -7.56 27.16
N ALA A 480 36.84 -8.51 26.79
CA ALA A 480 36.68 -9.77 27.51
C ALA A 480 37.98 -10.59 27.56
N GLY A 481 38.72 -10.65 26.45
CA GLY A 481 40.02 -11.32 26.40
C GLY A 481 41.04 -10.71 27.37
N LYS A 482 41.08 -9.37 27.50
CA LYS A 482 41.94 -8.68 28.48
C LYS A 482 41.55 -9.01 29.92
N GLU A 483 40.25 -8.97 30.24
CA GLU A 483 39.74 -9.33 31.58
C GLU A 483 40.08 -10.78 31.95
N LEU A 484 40.01 -11.69 30.97
CA LEU A 484 40.33 -13.12 31.12
C LEU A 484 41.82 -13.45 30.99
N LYS A 485 42.68 -12.47 30.70
CA LYS A 485 44.09 -12.66 30.36
C LYS A 485 44.31 -13.67 29.20
N ALA A 486 43.34 -13.76 28.29
CA ALA A 486 43.41 -14.61 27.13
C ALA A 486 44.12 -13.91 25.97
N SER A 487 45.02 -14.62 25.28
CA SER A 487 45.68 -14.09 24.08
C SER A 487 44.69 -14.11 22.90
N THR A 488 44.15 -12.95 22.54
CA THR A 488 43.22 -12.81 21.40
C THR A 488 43.90 -12.11 20.21
N PRO A 489 43.65 -12.55 18.97
CA PRO A 489 44.23 -11.90 17.80
C PRO A 489 43.71 -10.47 17.62
N ASN A 490 44.56 -9.59 17.10
CA ASN A 490 44.18 -8.24 16.68
C ASN A 490 43.57 -8.29 15.28
N LEU A 491 42.27 -7.99 15.19
CA LEU A 491 41.52 -8.06 13.92
C LEU A 491 41.46 -6.72 13.18
N MET A 492 42.11 -5.67 13.69
CA MET A 492 42.18 -4.34 13.05
C MET A 492 42.91 -4.33 11.70
N LYS A 493 43.50 -5.45 11.28
CA LYS A 493 44.03 -5.65 9.92
C LYS A 493 42.94 -5.92 8.88
N LEU A 494 41.73 -6.32 9.29
CA LEU A 494 40.64 -6.69 8.39
C LEU A 494 39.89 -5.45 7.90
N SER A 495 39.54 -5.41 6.61
CA SER A 495 38.92 -4.23 5.97
C SER A 495 37.58 -3.84 6.61
N LEU A 496 36.75 -4.82 6.95
CA LEU A 496 35.45 -4.59 7.59
C LEU A 496 35.55 -4.14 9.05
N ILE A 497 36.66 -4.42 9.74
CA ILE A 497 36.86 -4.02 11.14
C ILE A 497 37.58 -2.66 11.22
N SER A 498 38.61 -2.47 10.41
CA SER A 498 39.38 -1.22 10.32
C SER A 498 38.62 -0.05 9.70
N GLY A 499 37.53 -0.33 8.98
CA GLY A 499 36.82 0.67 8.17
C GLY A 499 37.42 0.91 6.78
N LYS A 500 38.51 0.21 6.42
CA LYS A 500 39.16 0.34 5.10
C LYS A 500 38.28 -0.16 3.94
N TYR A 501 37.23 -0.93 4.22
CA TYR A 501 36.31 -1.47 3.19
C TYR A 501 35.74 -0.41 2.24
N CYS A 502 35.50 0.82 2.71
CA CYS A 502 35.05 1.93 1.86
C CYS A 502 36.04 2.20 0.72
N ALA A 503 37.34 2.23 1.04
CA ALA A 503 38.42 2.46 0.10
C ALA A 503 38.68 1.21 -0.75
N THR A 504 38.81 0.04 -0.11
CA THR A 504 39.32 -1.17 -0.75
C THR A 504 38.29 -1.91 -1.58
N MET A 505 37.00 -1.80 -1.26
CA MET A 505 35.93 -2.56 -1.94
C MET A 505 35.09 -1.70 -2.89
N CYS A 506 34.79 -0.47 -2.50
CA CYS A 506 33.81 0.35 -3.24
C CYS A 506 34.47 1.47 -4.03
N HIS A 507 35.21 2.36 -3.37
CA HIS A 507 35.62 3.63 -3.98
C HIS A 507 36.73 3.50 -5.03
N VAL A 508 37.69 2.58 -4.84
CA VAL A 508 38.75 2.30 -5.84
C VAL A 508 38.14 1.92 -7.20
N ARG A 509 37.04 1.16 -7.22
CA ARG A 509 36.38 0.71 -8.46
C ARG A 509 35.67 1.80 -9.24
N VAL A 510 35.23 2.84 -8.54
CA VAL A 510 34.53 3.98 -9.15
C VAL A 510 35.44 5.19 -9.38
N GLY A 511 36.75 5.05 -9.13
CA GLY A 511 37.74 6.11 -9.30
C GLY A 511 37.63 7.22 -8.25
N VAL A 512 37.03 6.91 -7.09
CA VAL A 512 36.91 7.86 -5.98
C VAL A 512 38.08 7.66 -5.03
N LEU A 513 38.87 8.70 -4.81
CA LEU A 513 39.99 8.69 -3.87
C LEU A 513 39.46 8.75 -2.43
N VAL A 514 39.59 7.64 -1.70
CA VAL A 514 39.37 7.59 -0.25
C VAL A 514 40.50 6.81 0.42
N PRO A 515 41.16 7.39 1.44
CA PRO A 515 41.03 8.77 1.92
C PRO A 515 41.51 9.81 0.87
N PRO A 516 41.01 11.07 0.90
CA PRO A 516 41.65 12.17 0.17
C PRO A 516 43.07 12.40 0.72
N GLU A 517 43.98 12.98 -0.07
CA GLU A 517 45.37 13.20 0.36
C GLU A 517 45.47 14.12 1.59
N THR A 518 44.64 15.16 1.63
CA THR A 518 44.55 16.11 2.74
C THR A 518 43.11 16.35 3.14
N VAL A 519 42.89 16.71 4.42
CA VAL A 519 41.59 17.12 4.95
C VAL A 519 41.74 18.36 5.84
N LYS A 520 40.70 19.17 5.96
CA LYS A 520 40.65 20.23 6.96
C LYS A 520 40.03 19.71 8.25
N ALA A 521 40.77 19.74 9.35
CA ALA A 521 40.29 19.39 10.68
C ALA A 521 40.83 20.41 11.69
N PHE A 522 39.98 20.86 12.62
CA PHE A 522 40.35 21.83 13.66
C PHE A 522 41.02 23.12 13.13
N GLY A 523 40.57 23.60 11.96
CA GLY A 523 41.13 24.80 11.31
C GLY A 523 42.50 24.60 10.65
N LYS A 524 43.06 23.38 10.65
CA LYS A 524 44.35 23.05 10.02
C LYS A 524 44.17 22.10 8.84
N THR A 525 45.09 22.16 7.88
CA THR A 525 45.19 21.16 6.80
C THR A 525 46.02 19.99 7.31
N MET A 526 45.42 18.80 7.35
CA MET A 526 46.04 17.57 7.84
C MET A 526 46.37 16.64 6.67
N PRO A 527 47.59 16.06 6.59
CA PRO A 527 47.95 15.05 5.60
C PRO A 527 47.27 13.72 5.97
N HIS A 528 46.10 13.46 5.40
CA HIS A 528 45.24 12.34 5.80
C HIS A 528 45.85 10.99 5.42
N LYS A 529 46.55 10.90 4.28
CA LYS A 529 47.24 9.69 3.84
C LYS A 529 48.22 9.16 4.90
N THR A 530 49.08 10.02 5.44
CA THR A 530 50.03 9.68 6.51
C THR A 530 49.33 9.13 7.76
N HIS A 531 48.19 9.71 8.12
CA HIS A 531 47.43 9.23 9.28
C HIS A 531 46.82 7.84 9.04
N THR A 532 46.42 7.53 7.81
CA THR A 532 45.87 6.20 7.49
C THR A 532 46.91 5.08 7.36
N GLU A 533 48.19 5.44 7.30
CA GLU A 533 49.31 4.50 7.41
C GLU A 533 49.59 4.13 8.88
N LEU A 534 49.33 5.06 9.81
CA LEU A 534 49.58 4.90 11.25
C LEU A 534 48.36 4.39 12.03
N ALA A 535 47.15 4.68 11.57
CA ALA A 535 45.90 4.38 12.27
C ALA A 535 44.82 3.83 11.33
N THR A 536 43.85 3.12 11.91
CA THR A 536 42.68 2.66 11.17
C THR A 536 41.65 3.77 11.01
N CYS A 537 40.78 3.67 10.00
CA CYS A 537 39.74 4.68 9.75
C CYS A 537 38.83 4.86 10.97
N VAL A 538 38.51 3.76 11.67
CA VAL A 538 37.65 3.74 12.87
C VAL A 538 38.32 4.26 14.13
N THR A 539 39.64 4.48 14.10
CA THR A 539 40.36 5.19 15.17
C THR A 539 39.91 6.65 15.23
N CYS A 540 39.62 7.25 14.08
CA CYS A 540 39.28 8.67 13.95
C CYS A 540 37.81 8.92 13.63
N HIS A 541 37.15 7.99 12.93
CA HIS A 541 35.81 8.18 12.39
C HIS A 541 34.78 7.19 12.93
N ASP A 542 33.57 7.69 13.15
CA ASP A 542 32.39 6.84 13.40
C ASP A 542 31.72 6.48 12.06
N LEU A 543 32.12 5.34 11.51
CA LEU A 543 31.68 4.85 10.20
C LEU A 543 30.34 4.13 10.32
N GLY A 544 29.24 4.88 10.20
CA GLY A 544 27.88 4.33 10.25
C GLY A 544 27.11 4.40 8.92
N ALA A 545 27.35 5.41 8.08
CA ALA A 545 26.54 5.62 6.88
C ALA A 545 27.38 6.10 5.68
N HIS A 546 26.91 5.79 4.47
CA HIS A 546 27.56 6.24 3.25
C HIS A 546 27.57 7.78 3.15
N LYS A 547 28.71 8.36 2.74
CA LYS A 547 28.97 9.82 2.67
C LYS A 547 28.87 10.58 4.01
N ARG A 548 28.69 9.92 5.15
CA ARG A 548 28.78 10.54 6.49
C ARG A 548 29.94 9.91 7.24
N VAL A 549 31.02 10.67 7.40
CA VAL A 549 32.26 10.21 8.02
C VAL A 549 32.61 11.11 9.22
N PRO A 550 31.71 11.22 10.23
CA PRO A 550 31.95 12.09 11.39
C PRO A 550 33.17 11.62 12.18
N LEU A 551 33.84 12.56 12.83
CA LEU A 551 34.90 12.23 13.78
C LEU A 551 34.28 11.62 15.06
N VAL A 552 35.01 10.73 15.71
CA VAL A 552 34.63 10.20 17.03
C VAL A 552 34.57 11.34 18.06
N LYS A 553 33.69 11.22 19.06
CA LYS A 553 33.43 12.31 20.03
C LYS A 553 34.68 12.72 20.83
N ASP A 554 35.57 11.77 21.09
CA ASP A 554 36.81 11.90 21.86
C ASP A 554 38.05 12.19 20.98
N ILE A 555 37.87 12.57 19.71
CA ILE A 555 38.97 12.71 18.74
C ILE A 555 40.09 13.64 19.20
N GLN A 556 39.76 14.73 19.91
CA GLN A 556 40.77 15.69 20.38
C GLN A 556 41.72 15.07 21.41
N ALA A 557 41.22 14.20 22.29
CA ALA A 557 42.04 13.49 23.26
C ALA A 557 42.99 12.52 22.54
N ARG A 558 42.48 11.77 21.56
CA ARG A 558 43.29 10.85 20.75
C ARG A 558 44.38 11.56 19.96
N CYS A 559 44.06 12.72 19.38
CA CYS A 559 45.07 13.52 18.67
C CYS A 559 46.18 13.98 19.61
N ALA A 560 45.87 14.29 20.88
CA ALA A 560 46.87 14.75 21.85
C ALA A 560 47.90 13.68 22.23
N GLU A 561 47.59 12.38 22.05
CA GLU A 561 48.53 11.28 22.31
C GLU A 561 49.74 11.29 21.37
N CYS A 562 49.56 11.73 20.12
CA CYS A 562 50.63 11.83 19.12
C CYS A 562 51.03 13.28 18.80
N HIS A 563 50.17 14.25 19.13
CA HIS A 563 50.39 15.68 18.95
C HIS A 563 50.23 16.43 20.29
N PRO A 564 51.17 16.24 21.24
CA PRO A 564 51.17 17.01 22.48
C PRO A 564 51.26 18.51 22.17
N LYS A 565 50.63 19.32 23.04
CA LYS A 565 50.50 20.77 22.86
C LYS A 565 51.83 21.51 22.77
#